data_AF-A0A930R4X7-F1
#
_entry.id   AF-A0A930R4X7-F1
#
_cell.length_a   1.000
_cell.length_b   1.000
_cell.length_c   1.000
_cell.angle_alpha   90.00
_cell.angle_beta   90.00
_cell.angle_gamma   90.00
#
_symmetry.space_group_name_H-M   'P 1'
#
loop_
_entity.id
_entity.type
_entity.pdbx_description
1 polymer ?
#
loop_
_entity_poly.entity_id
_entity_poly.type
_entity_poly.pdbx_seq_one_letter_code
_entity_poly.pdbx_strand_id
1 'polypeptide(L)'
;MNGALQLTQEQRRALLLREVKWAEEKSAAYRAAFARAGVSYADVQDFADMSRLPFLDAVAEEGANAPFFMLTLPLSGLMRVSVLRDTADVGGQVHCYTQGDVARQVQAAT
;
A
#
# COMPACT_ATOMS: atom_id res chain seq x y z
N MET A 1 19.72 14.66 -14.72
CA MET A 1 20.51 13.54 -14.15
C MET A 1 19.50 12.53 -13.66
N ASN A 2 19.32 11.41 -14.36
CA ASN A 2 18.29 10.42 -14.02
C ASN A 2 18.78 9.59 -12.81
N GLY A 3 18.46 10.05 -11.61
CA GLY A 3 19.00 9.55 -10.34
C GLY A 3 18.13 8.50 -9.63
N ALA A 4 17.12 7.93 -10.29
CA ALA A 4 16.43 6.77 -9.74
C ALA A 4 17.37 5.57 -9.86
N LEU A 5 18.00 5.16 -8.75
CA LEU A 5 18.71 3.89 -8.64
C LEU A 5 17.76 2.78 -9.12
N GLN A 6 18.02 2.25 -10.31
CA GLN A 6 17.29 1.11 -10.84
C GLN A 6 17.61 -0.09 -9.96
N LEU A 7 16.64 -0.48 -9.13
CA LEU A 7 16.75 -1.67 -8.29
C LEU A 7 17.02 -2.89 -9.17
N THR A 8 17.89 -3.78 -8.73
CA THR A 8 18.09 -5.08 -9.38
C THR A 8 16.81 -5.92 -9.28
N GLN A 9 16.67 -6.94 -10.11
CA GLN A 9 15.51 -7.85 -10.03
C GLN A 9 15.38 -8.47 -8.63
N GLU A 10 16.50 -8.88 -8.03
CA GLU A 10 16.54 -9.44 -6.68
C GLU A 10 16.07 -8.43 -5.62
N GLN A 11 16.50 -7.17 -5.73
CA GLN A 11 16.06 -6.11 -4.82
C GLN A 11 14.56 -5.84 -4.96
N ARG A 12 14.03 -5.80 -6.19
CA ARG A 12 12.58 -5.63 -6.42
C ARG A 12 11.79 -6.79 -5.84
N ARG A 13 12.26 -8.03 -6.01
CA ARG A 13 11.64 -9.22 -5.43
C ARG A 13 11.66 -9.17 -3.90
N ALA A 14 12.79 -8.84 -3.29
CA ALA A 14 12.90 -8.70 -1.84
C ALA A 14 11.95 -7.62 -1.28
N LEU A 15 11.78 -6.51 -1.99
CA LEU A 15 10.79 -5.49 -1.65
C LEU A 15 9.37 -6.04 -1.76
N LEU A 16 8.99 -6.70 -2.86
CA LEU A 16 7.65 -7.30 -3.01
C LEU A 16 7.31 -8.21 -1.82
N LEU A 17 8.18 -9.16 -1.50
CA LEU A 17 7.95 -10.11 -0.40
C LEU A 17 7.78 -9.38 0.95
N ARG A 18 8.58 -8.33 1.17
CA ARG A 18 8.47 -7.50 2.38
C ARG A 18 7.15 -6.73 2.43
N GLU A 19 6.74 -6.11 1.33
CA GLU A 19 5.52 -5.28 1.28
C GLU A 19 4.25 -6.14 1.44
N VAL A 20 4.18 -7.32 0.79
CA VAL A 20 3.02 -8.23 0.94
C VAL A 20 2.91 -8.73 2.39
N LYS A 21 4.03 -9.14 2.99
CA LYS A 21 4.07 -9.54 4.41
C LYS A 21 3.65 -8.38 5.32
N TRP A 22 4.17 -7.18 5.07
CA TRP A 22 3.84 -5.98 5.84
C TRP A 22 2.35 -5.65 5.77
N ALA A 23 1.75 -5.74 4.58
CA ALA A 23 0.33 -5.48 4.39
C ALA A 23 -0.55 -6.39 5.25
N GLU A 24 -0.31 -7.72 5.23
CA GLU A 24 -1.07 -8.68 6.04
C GLU A 24 -0.83 -8.52 7.55
N GLU A 25 0.41 -8.26 7.95
CA GLU A 25 0.75 -8.09 9.37
C GLU A 25 0.16 -6.81 9.95
N LYS A 26 0.17 -5.71 9.18
CA LYS A 26 -0.06 -4.36 9.73
C LYS A 26 -1.40 -3.75 9.38
N SER A 27 -2.12 -4.25 8.38
CA SER A 27 -3.45 -3.76 8.03
C SER A 27 -4.51 -4.82 8.25
N ALA A 28 -5.54 -4.48 9.04
CA ALA A 28 -6.70 -5.35 9.23
C ALA A 28 -7.46 -5.59 7.93
N ALA A 29 -7.53 -4.58 7.04
CA ALA A 29 -8.22 -4.67 5.77
C ALA A 29 -7.54 -5.69 4.82
N TYR A 30 -6.21 -5.59 4.65
CA TYR A 30 -5.46 -6.56 3.84
C TYR A 30 -5.54 -7.97 4.44
N ARG A 31 -5.38 -8.11 5.75
CA ARG A 31 -5.50 -9.41 6.43
C ARG A 31 -6.88 -10.04 6.22
N ALA A 32 -7.95 -9.27 6.32
CA ALA A 32 -9.31 -9.74 6.09
C ALA A 32 -9.53 -10.13 4.61
N ALA A 33 -9.01 -9.35 3.66
CA ALA A 33 -9.09 -9.68 2.24
C ALA A 33 -8.36 -10.99 1.92
N PHE A 34 -7.14 -11.16 2.46
CA PHE A 34 -6.33 -12.38 2.28
C PHE A 34 -7.03 -13.60 2.87
N ALA A 35 -7.56 -13.48 4.09
CA ALA A 35 -8.31 -14.55 4.75
C ALA A 35 -9.57 -14.96 3.96
N ARG A 36 -10.32 -14.00 3.40
CA ARG A 36 -11.50 -14.30 2.54
C ARG A 36 -11.13 -15.04 1.26
N ALA A 37 -9.98 -14.71 0.68
CA ALA A 37 -9.46 -15.38 -0.51
C ALA A 37 -8.75 -16.71 -0.20
N GLY A 38 -8.54 -17.05 1.07
CA GLY A 38 -7.83 -18.26 1.50
C GLY A 38 -6.33 -18.23 1.17
N VAL A 39 -5.72 -17.05 1.13
CA VAL A 39 -4.30 -16.84 0.82
C VAL A 39 -3.59 -16.12 1.98
N SER A 40 -2.27 -16.20 2.02
CA SER A 40 -1.38 -15.46 2.93
C SER A 40 -0.12 -14.98 2.20
N TYR A 41 0.66 -14.09 2.83
CA TYR A 41 1.94 -13.61 2.32
C TYR A 41 2.91 -14.76 1.98
N ALA A 42 2.77 -15.90 2.66
CA ALA A 42 3.59 -17.09 2.42
C ALA A 42 3.35 -17.71 1.03
N ASP A 43 2.18 -17.48 0.41
CA ASP A 43 1.85 -17.97 -0.92
C ASP A 43 2.49 -17.16 -2.05
N VAL A 44 3.14 -16.04 -1.73
CA VAL A 44 3.85 -15.19 -2.68
C VAL A 44 5.35 -15.42 -2.53
N GLN A 45 5.97 -16.03 -3.53
CA GLN A 45 7.42 -16.24 -3.58
C GLN A 45 8.08 -15.48 -4.72
N ASP A 46 7.34 -15.12 -5.77
CA ASP A 46 7.82 -14.28 -6.86
C ASP A 46 6.69 -13.42 -7.45
N PHE A 47 7.01 -12.55 -8.41
CA PHE A 47 6.06 -11.67 -9.09
C PHE A 47 4.88 -12.43 -9.73
N ALA A 48 5.10 -13.65 -10.24
CA ALA A 48 4.04 -14.45 -10.85
C ALA A 48 2.94 -14.86 -9.84
N ASP A 49 3.30 -15.03 -8.57
CA ASP A 49 2.37 -15.42 -7.51
C ASP A 49 1.42 -14.29 -7.09
N MET A 50 1.70 -13.03 -7.49
CA MET A 50 0.80 -11.90 -7.22
C MET A 50 -0.60 -12.11 -7.80
N SER A 51 -0.74 -12.92 -8.85
CA SER A 51 -2.02 -13.30 -9.44
C SER A 51 -2.97 -14.04 -8.47
N ARG A 52 -2.44 -14.58 -7.37
CA ARG A 52 -3.21 -15.25 -6.31
C ARG A 52 -3.82 -14.27 -5.32
N LEU A 53 -3.27 -13.06 -5.21
CA LEU A 53 -3.75 -12.07 -4.26
C LEU A 53 -5.08 -11.47 -4.74
N PRO A 54 -6.06 -11.27 -3.86
CA PRO A 54 -7.30 -10.61 -4.25
C PRO A 54 -7.03 -9.16 -4.61
N PHE A 55 -7.78 -8.64 -5.58
CA PHE A 55 -7.88 -7.19 -5.74
C PHE A 55 -8.58 -6.60 -4.52
N LEU A 56 -8.09 -5.45 -4.07
CA LEU A 56 -8.72 -4.71 -2.99
C LEU A 56 -9.88 -3.91 -3.58
N ASP A 57 -11.10 -4.38 -3.38
CA ASP A 57 -12.28 -3.56 -3.65
C ASP A 57 -12.27 -2.38 -2.67
N ALA A 58 -12.05 -1.18 -3.19
CA ALA A 58 -12.11 0.06 -2.45
C ALA A 58 -13.57 0.37 -2.11
N VAL A 59 -14.18 -0.44 -1.25
CA VAL A 59 -15.43 -0.05 -0.61
C VAL A 59 -15.03 1.05 0.37
N ALA A 60 -15.56 2.25 0.16
CA ALA A 60 -15.40 3.34 1.11
C ALA A 60 -15.93 2.84 2.46
N GLU A 61 -15.01 2.52 3.38
CA GLU A 61 -15.41 2.27 4.76
C GLU A 61 -16.01 3.58 5.28
N GLU A 62 -17.23 3.51 5.79
CA GLU A 62 -17.94 4.61 6.43
C GLU A 62 -17.98 4.35 7.94
N GLY A 63 -17.76 5.39 8.75
CA GLY A 63 -17.77 5.28 10.22
C GLY A 63 -16.43 5.62 10.87
N ALA A 64 -16.28 5.24 12.15
CA ALA A 64 -15.22 5.78 13.03
C ALA A 64 -13.78 5.47 12.59
N ASN A 65 -13.59 4.44 11.75
CA ASN A 65 -12.26 4.05 11.25
C ASN A 65 -11.92 4.74 9.92
N ALA A 66 -12.88 5.39 9.26
CA ALA A 66 -12.65 6.16 8.06
C ALA A 66 -11.98 7.50 8.40
N PRO A 67 -10.98 7.97 7.63
CA PRO A 67 -10.38 7.37 6.43
C PRO A 67 -9.13 6.51 6.70
N PHE A 68 -8.86 6.15 7.96
CA PHE A 68 -7.57 5.60 8.42
C PHE A 68 -7.51 4.08 8.54
N PHE A 69 -8.58 3.37 8.18
CA PHE A 69 -8.70 1.91 8.25
C PHE A 69 -7.63 1.14 7.43
N MET A 70 -7.05 1.79 6.43
CA MET A 70 -5.96 1.24 5.61
C MET A 70 -4.55 1.52 6.15
N LEU A 71 -4.40 2.28 7.23
CA LEU A 71 -3.07 2.60 7.76
C LEU A 71 -2.36 1.33 8.27
N THR A 72 -1.09 1.21 7.93
CA THR A 72 -0.18 0.18 8.46
C THR A 72 0.74 0.71 9.56
N LEU A 73 0.55 1.97 9.94
CA LEU A 73 1.33 2.69 10.95
C LEU A 73 0.42 3.56 11.82
N PRO A 74 0.81 3.88 13.07
CA PRO A 74 0.08 4.82 13.91
C PRO A 74 -0.01 6.22 13.28
N LEU A 75 -1.05 6.98 13.65
CA LEU A 75 -1.24 8.37 13.18
C LEU A 75 -0.04 9.28 13.46
N SER A 76 0.68 9.05 14.56
CA SER A 76 1.90 9.80 14.92
C SER A 76 3.05 9.62 13.92
N GLY A 77 3.01 8.60 13.06
CA GLY A 77 3.98 8.39 11.98
C GLY A 77 3.62 9.10 10.68
N LEU A 78 2.45 9.74 10.60
CA LEU A 78 2.02 10.45 9.40
C LEU A 78 2.64 11.83 9.32
N MET A 79 3.10 12.18 8.12
CA MET A 79 3.65 13.49 7.79
C MET A 79 2.70 14.31 6.90
N ARG A 80 1.99 13.64 5.99
CA ARG A 80 1.09 14.30 5.04
C ARG A 80 -0.18 13.49 4.85
N VAL A 81 -1.30 14.19 4.82
CA VAL A 81 -2.60 13.67 4.36
C VAL A 81 -3.02 14.49 3.14
N SER A 82 -3.50 13.83 2.10
CA SER A 82 -3.93 14.49 0.86
C SER A 82 -5.18 13.81 0.32
N VAL A 83 -6.06 14.58 -0.32
CA VAL A 83 -7.21 14.03 -1.03
C VAL A 83 -6.88 14.05 -2.51
N LEU A 84 -6.72 12.86 -3.10
CA LEU A 84 -6.58 12.70 -4.54
C LEU A 84 -7.98 12.50 -5.12
N ARG A 85 -8.40 13.41 -5.98
CA ARG A 85 -9.67 13.29 -6.72
C ARG A 85 -9.35 12.74 -8.09
N ASP A 86 -9.79 11.52 -8.35
CA ASP A 86 -9.94 11.10 -9.74
C ASP A 86 -11.21 11.73 -10.31
N THR A 87 -11.22 12.03 -11.60
CA THR A 87 -12.32 12.75 -12.27
C THR A 87 -13.65 11.99 -12.27
N ALA A 88 -13.64 10.70 -11.90
CA ALA A 88 -14.82 9.83 -11.85
C ALA A 88 -15.42 9.62 -10.44
N ASP A 89 -14.67 9.88 -9.36
CA ASP A 89 -15.12 9.59 -7.99
C ASP A 89 -15.54 10.86 -7.24
N VAL A 90 -16.81 10.94 -6.85
CA VAL A 90 -17.44 12.15 -6.28
C VAL A 90 -16.85 12.56 -4.92
N GLY A 91 -16.12 11.66 -4.22
CA GLY A 91 -15.57 11.90 -2.88
C GLY A 91 -14.07 12.19 -2.81
N GLY A 92 -13.27 11.79 -3.80
CA GLY A 92 -11.81 11.72 -3.69
C GLY A 92 -11.32 10.70 -2.64
N GLN A 93 -10.13 10.14 -2.85
CA GLN A 93 -9.52 9.18 -1.93
C GLN A 93 -8.51 9.88 -1.03
N VAL A 94 -8.55 9.56 0.26
CA VAL A 94 -7.59 10.09 1.24
C VAL A 94 -6.33 9.22 1.20
N HIS A 95 -5.19 9.85 0.93
CA HIS A 95 -3.88 9.23 1.00
C HIS A 95 -3.07 9.81 2.15
N CYS A 96 -2.45 8.92 2.90
CA CYS A 96 -1.61 9.25 4.05
C CYS A 96 -0.16 8.82 3.75
N TYR A 97 0.80 9.66 4.13
CA TYR A 97 2.21 9.48 3.79
C TYR A 97 3.09 9.68 5.02
N THR A 98 4.07 8.79 5.20
CA THR A 98 5.17 8.99 6.14
C THR A 98 6.19 9.98 5.59
N GLN A 99 7.12 10.41 6.44
CA GLN A 99 8.30 11.16 6.00
C GLN A 99 9.07 10.44 4.86
N GLY A 100 9.25 9.12 4.97
CA GLY A 100 9.95 8.33 3.96
C GLY A 100 9.20 8.27 2.63
N ASP A 101 7.86 8.24 2.64
CA ASP A 101 7.05 8.28 1.43
C ASP A 101 7.18 9.62 0.71
N VAL A 102 7.10 10.72 1.46
CA VAL A 102 7.26 12.08 0.90
C VAL A 102 8.66 12.24 0.30
N ALA A 103 9.72 11.80 1.00
CA ALA A 103 11.08 11.87 0.49
C ALA A 103 11.25 11.12 -0.84
N ARG A 104 10.70 9.90 -0.95
CA ARG A 104 10.73 9.12 -2.21
C ARG A 104 10.00 9.82 -3.35
N GLN A 105 8.84 10.44 -3.07
CA GLN A 105 8.09 11.15 -4.11
C GLN A 105 8.83 12.39 -4.62
N VAL A 106 9.47 13.15 -3.74
CA VAL A 106 10.28 14.31 -4.15
C VAL A 106 11.45 13.87 -5.02
N GLN A 107 12.14 12.79 -4.64
CA GLN A 107 13.23 12.22 -5.45
C GLN A 107 12.75 11.76 -6.84
N ALA A 108 11.55 11.19 -6.95
CA ALA A 108 11.00 10.75 -8.22
C ALA A 108 10.54 11.90 -9.14
N ALA A 109 10.24 13.07 -8.58
CA ALA A 109 9.80 14.25 -9.32
C ALA A 109 10.95 15.16 -9.81
N THR A 110 12.19 14.86 -9.41
CA THR A 110 13.41 15.65 -9.72
C THR A 110 14.27 14.93 -10.75
#